data_AF-A0A534NDZ8-F1
#
_entry.id   AF-A0A534NDZ8-F1
#
_cell.length_a   1.000
_cell.length_b   1.000
_cell.length_c   1.000
_cell.angle_alpha   90.00
_cell.angle_beta   90.00
_cell.angle_gamma   90.00
#
_symmetry.space_group_name_H-M   'P 1'
#
loop_
_entity.id
_entity.type
_entity.pdbx_description
1 polymer ?
#
loop_
_entity_poly.entity_id
_entity_poly.type
_entity_poly.pdbx_seq_one_letter_code
_entity_poly.pdbx_strand_id
1 'polypeptide(L)'
;MSGESPRIETLAPGPRYEAGWLTRFFLGSQWRDLWTTPIEAPVLDLQSFDGGLRPERRGGGQQTTSLRLQSGNGHTWSFRSVDKDPTRML
;
A
#
# COMPACT_ATOMS: atom_id res chain seq x y z
N MET A 1 23.21 19.51 -2.28
CA MET A 1 21.84 18.96 -2.20
C MET A 1 21.97 17.63 -1.51
N SER A 2 21.77 17.60 -0.19
CA SER A 2 21.89 16.37 0.60
C SER A 2 20.64 15.54 0.35
N GLY A 3 20.77 14.48 -0.45
CA GLY A 3 19.68 13.52 -0.67
C GLY A 3 19.50 12.71 0.60
N GLU A 4 18.49 13.04 1.40
CA GLU A 4 18.12 12.24 2.55
C GLU A 4 17.63 10.87 2.03
N SER A 5 18.19 9.78 2.57
CA SER A 5 17.75 8.45 2.19
C SER A 5 16.32 8.24 2.65
N PRO A 6 15.45 7.63 1.81
CA PRO A 6 14.06 7.43 2.19
C PRO A 6 14.00 6.55 3.44
N ARG A 7 13.18 6.95 4.41
CA ARG A 7 12.90 6.13 5.59
C ARG A 7 12.32 4.80 5.12
N ILE A 8 12.97 3.70 5.45
CA ILE A 8 12.48 2.35 5.16
C ILE A 8 11.63 1.87 6.33
N GLU A 9 10.48 1.28 6.01
CA GLU A 9 9.61 0.62 6.99
C GLU A 9 9.49 -0.86 6.64
N THR A 10 9.53 -1.71 7.66
CA THR A 10 9.32 -3.15 7.52
C THR A 10 7.90 -3.50 7.98
N LEU A 11 7.06 -3.94 7.05
CA LEU A 11 5.68 -4.32 7.34
C LEU A 11 5.19 -5.49 6.48
N ALA A 12 4.27 -6.28 7.02
CA ALA A 12 3.53 -7.24 6.22
C ALA A 12 2.39 -6.53 5.45
N PRO A 13 2.13 -6.86 4.17
CA PRO A 13 1.03 -6.26 3.40
C PRO A 13 -0.37 -6.55 3.97
N GLY A 14 -0.54 -7.69 4.65
CA GLY A 14 -1.81 -8.12 5.23
C GLY A 14 -1.64 -9.02 6.46
N PRO A 15 -1.14 -8.48 7.59
CA PRO A 15 -0.91 -9.25 8.82
C PRO A 15 -2.19 -9.93 9.33
N ARG A 16 -3.36 -9.33 9.08
CA ARG A 16 -4.68 -9.87 9.42
C ARG A 16 -5.02 -11.21 8.74
N TYR A 17 -4.26 -11.61 7.72
CA TYR A 17 -4.47 -12.89 7.03
C TYR A 17 -3.78 -14.07 7.73
N GLU A 18 -3.08 -13.84 8.85
CA GLU A 18 -2.54 -14.93 9.66
C GLU A 18 -3.64 -15.90 10.08
N ALA A 19 -3.32 -17.20 10.02
CA ALA A 19 -4.26 -18.27 10.33
C ALA A 19 -3.57 -19.40 11.07
N GLY A 20 -4.22 -19.88 12.13
CA GLY A 20 -3.79 -21.06 12.88
C GLY A 20 -4.05 -22.37 12.14
N TRP A 21 -3.55 -23.46 12.71
CA TRP A 21 -3.59 -24.79 12.09
C TRP A 21 -5.01 -25.29 11.80
N LEU A 22 -5.98 -25.01 12.67
CA LEU A 22 -7.40 -25.38 12.46
C LEU A 22 -7.96 -24.72 11.20
N THR A 23 -7.79 -23.40 11.06
CA THR A 23 -8.24 -22.66 9.88
C THR A 23 -7.55 -23.16 8.61
N ARG A 24 -6.25 -23.46 8.69
CA ARG A 24 -5.48 -24.02 7.56
C ARG A 24 -5.92 -25.43 7.19
N PHE A 25 -6.31 -26.25 8.16
CA PHE A 25 -6.82 -27.60 7.92
C PHE A 25 -8.16 -27.57 7.18
N PHE A 26 -9.09 -26.71 7.59
CA PHE A 26 -10.43 -26.65 6.97
C PHE A 26 -10.49 -25.81 5.69
N LEU A 27 -9.73 -24.71 5.59
CA LEU A 27 -9.82 -23.74 4.48
C LEU A 27 -8.56 -23.68 3.58
N GLY A 28 -7.58 -24.55 3.85
CA GLY A 28 -6.27 -24.54 3.20
C GLY A 28 -5.36 -23.40 3.64
N SER A 29 -4.08 -23.46 3.27
CA SER A 29 -3.08 -22.42 3.54
C SER A 29 -3.31 -21.16 2.68
N GLN A 30 -3.66 -21.33 1.41
CA GLN A 30 -3.79 -20.26 0.42
C GLN A 30 -2.52 -19.39 0.36
N TRP A 31 -2.66 -18.11 0.01
CA TRP A 31 -1.55 -17.17 -0.09
C TRP A 31 -1.20 -16.46 1.23
N ARG A 32 -1.68 -16.96 2.37
CA ARG A 32 -1.56 -16.26 3.67
C ARG A 32 -0.11 -15.98 4.04
N ASP A 33 0.78 -16.91 3.75
CA ASP A 33 2.21 -16.76 4.09
C ASP A 33 2.83 -15.62 3.27
N LEU A 34 2.48 -15.48 1.99
CA LEU A 34 2.93 -14.37 1.15
C LEU A 34 2.44 -13.01 1.69
N TRP A 35 1.18 -12.94 2.13
CA TRP A 35 0.58 -11.70 2.63
C TRP A 35 1.00 -11.33 4.05
N THR A 36 1.51 -12.28 4.82
CA THR A 36 2.00 -12.09 6.19
C THR A 36 3.52 -11.96 6.27
N THR A 37 4.23 -12.15 5.15
CA THR A 37 5.68 -11.96 5.05
C THR A 37 6.01 -10.46 5.19
N PRO A 38 6.83 -10.05 6.17
CA PRO A 38 7.31 -8.69 6.27
C PRO A 38 8.16 -8.31 5.05
N ILE A 39 7.90 -7.14 4.47
CA ILE A 39 8.67 -6.56 3.38
C ILE A 39 9.18 -5.18 3.78
N GLU A 40 10.30 -4.78 3.20
CA GLU A 40 10.83 -3.43 3.32
C GLU A 40 10.25 -2.54 2.21
N ALA A 41 9.70 -1.39 2.59
CA ALA A 41 9.19 -0.40 1.65
C ALA A 41 9.61 1.02 2.05
N PRO A 42 10.02 1.87 1.10
CA PRO A 42 10.31 3.26 1.39
C PRO A 42 9.02 4.03 1.69
N VAL A 43 9.08 4.88 2.70
CA VAL A 43 7.99 5.82 3.00
C VAL A 43 8.04 6.95 1.99
N LEU A 44 6.90 7.16 1.32
CA LEU A 44 6.73 8.28 0.40
C LEU A 44 6.60 9.59 1.18
N ASP A 45 7.62 10.44 1.10
CA ASP A 45 7.53 11.83 1.53
C ASP A 45 6.92 12.69 0.41
N LEU A 46 5.69 13.16 0.65
CA LEU A 46 4.96 13.99 -0.30
C LEU A 46 5.58 15.37 -0.50
N GLN A 47 6.41 15.89 0.43
CA GLN A 47 6.98 17.22 0.29
C GLN A 47 8.16 17.26 -0.68
N SER A 48 8.96 16.19 -0.69
CA SER A 48 10.21 16.13 -1.45
C SER A 48 10.11 15.31 -2.74
N PHE A 49 9.26 14.29 -2.78
CA PHE A 49 9.16 13.39 -3.92
C PHE A 49 8.72 14.13 -5.20
N ASP A 50 9.53 14.01 -6.25
CA ASP A 50 9.30 14.59 -7.59
C ASP A 50 8.89 16.08 -7.58
N GLY A 51 9.59 16.89 -6.78
CA GLY A 51 9.30 18.34 -6.67
C GLY A 51 8.09 18.66 -5.79
N GLY A 52 7.63 17.70 -5.00
CA GLY A 52 6.49 17.80 -4.09
C GLY A 52 5.19 17.34 -4.75
N LEU A 53 4.47 16.46 -4.07
CA LEU A 53 3.22 15.87 -4.51
C LEU A 53 2.02 16.56 -3.84
N ARG A 54 1.03 16.93 -4.64
CA ARG A 54 -0.26 17.48 -4.16
C ARG A 54 -1.41 16.56 -4.52
N PRO A 55 -2.35 16.30 -3.60
CA PRO A 55 -3.57 15.56 -3.91
C PRO A 55 -4.37 16.24 -5.01
N GLU A 56 -4.66 15.50 -6.08
CA GLU A 56 -5.50 15.98 -7.16
C GLU A 56 -6.89 15.33 -7.07
N ARG A 57 -6.92 13.98 -7.03
CA ARG A 57 -8.19 13.25 -7.06
C ARG A 57 -8.08 11.91 -6.35
N ARG A 58 -9.05 11.62 -5.48
CA ARG A 58 -9.29 10.25 -5.02
C ARG A 58 -10.04 9.47 -6.09
N GLY A 59 -9.58 8.26 -6.36
CA GLY A 59 -10.21 7.32 -7.27
C GLY A 59 -10.31 5.94 -6.65
N GLY A 60 -10.56 4.98 -7.54
CA GLY A 60 -10.84 3.62 -7.17
C GLY A 60 -12.32 3.42 -6.85
N GLY A 61 -12.81 2.24 -7.21
CA GLY A 61 -14.22 1.88 -7.05
C GLY A 61 -14.47 1.19 -5.71
N GLN A 62 -15.32 0.18 -5.76
CA GLN A 62 -15.86 -0.50 -4.58
C GLN A 62 -14.83 -1.20 -3.67
N GLN A 63 -13.64 -1.53 -4.17
CA GLN A 63 -12.70 -2.45 -3.49
C GLN A 63 -11.27 -1.91 -3.40
N THR A 64 -11.01 -0.77 -4.02
CA THR A 64 -9.64 -0.27 -4.22
C THR A 64 -9.67 1.21 -4.01
N THR A 65 -8.76 1.73 -3.19
CA THR A 65 -8.55 3.17 -3.07
C THR A 65 -7.35 3.53 -3.93
N SER A 66 -7.53 4.47 -4.86
CA SER A 66 -6.42 5.12 -5.53
C SER A 66 -6.38 6.61 -5.21
N LEU A 67 -5.19 7.18 -5.23
CA LEU A 67 -4.97 8.60 -5.04
C LEU A 67 -4.07 9.10 -6.18
N ARG A 68 -4.62 10.02 -6.97
CA ARG A 68 -3.90 10.74 -8.00
C ARG A 68 -3.25 11.97 -7.37
N LEU A 69 -1.96 12.13 -7.63
CA LEU A 69 -1.12 13.19 -7.11
C LEU A 69 -0.46 13.91 -8.28
N GLN A 70 -0.47 15.24 -8.26
CA GLN A 70 0.27 16.06 -9.21
C GLN A 70 1.59 16.49 -8.57
N SER A 71 2.70 16.30 -9.29
CA SER A 71 4.03 16.70 -8.83
C SER A 71 4.39 18.12 -9.24
N GLY A 72 5.26 18.77 -8.47
CA GLY A 72 5.83 20.08 -8.79
C GLY A 72 6.66 20.09 -10.07
N ASN A 73 7.15 18.93 -10.51
CA ASN A 73 7.89 18.76 -11.76
C ASN A 73 6.98 18.49 -12.98
N GLY A 74 5.66 18.49 -12.80
CA GLY A 74 4.69 18.35 -13.88
C GLY A 74 4.21 16.92 -14.16
N HIS A 75 4.68 15.91 -13.44
CA HIS A 75 4.19 14.54 -13.59
C HIS A 75 2.91 14.29 -12.79
N THR A 76 2.08 13.36 -13.29
CA THR A 76 0.93 12.83 -12.55
C THR A 76 1.23 11.42 -12.08
N TRP A 77 1.14 11.21 -10.77
CA TRP A 77 1.33 9.92 -10.11
C TRP A 77 0.01 9.33 -9.65
N SER A 78 -0.12 8.01 -9.69
CA SER A 78 -1.29 7.30 -9.16
C SER A 78 -0.85 6.23 -8.18
N PHE A 79 -1.16 6.43 -6.89
CA PHE A 79 -0.93 5.44 -5.84
C PHE A 79 -2.20 4.64 -5.60
N ARG A 80 -2.04 3.37 -5.22
CA ARG A 80 -3.16 2.45 -4.98
C ARG A 80 -2.85 1.57 -3.77
N SER A 81 -3.87 1.25 -2.97
CA SER A 81 -3.73 0.26 -1.89
C SER A 81 -3.44 -1.14 -2.46
N VAL A 82 -2.48 -1.84 -1.86
CA VAL A 82 -2.14 -3.23 -2.18
C VAL A 82 -3.17 -4.17 -1.59
N ASP A 83 -3.40 -4.09 -0.28
CA ASP A 83 -4.52 -4.78 0.36
C ASP A 83 -5.85 -4.10 -0.02
N LYS A 84 -6.81 -4.92 -0.44
CA LYS A 84 -8.13 -4.45 -0.85
C LYS A 84 -9.04 -4.40 0.37
N ASP A 85 -9.86 -3.37 0.43
CA ASP A 85 -10.85 -3.22 1.48
C ASP A 85 -12.24 -3.58 0.93
N PRO A 86 -12.75 -4.78 1.23
CA PRO A 86 -14.05 -5.21 0.75
C PRO A 86 -15.23 -4.66 1.51
N THR A 87 -15.01 -4.01 2.65
CA THR A 87 -16.09 -3.53 3.51
C THR A 87 -16.87 -2.36 2.91
N ARG A 88 -16.31 -1.68 1.90
CA ARG A 88 -16.98 -0.58 1.19
C ARG A 88 -18.13 -1.01 0.27
N MET A 89 -18.36 -2.31 0.12
CA MET A 89 -19.52 -2.85 -0.61
C MET A 89 -20.68 -3.25 0.29
N LEU A 90 -20.50 -3.21 1.62
CA LEU A 90 -21.50 -3.60 2.60
C LEU A 90 -22.32 -2.41 3.09
#